data_AF-A0A937PHD7-F1
#
_entry.id   AF-A0A937PHD7-F1
#
_cell.length_a   1.000
_cell.length_b   1.000
_cell.length_c   1.000
_cell.angle_alpha   90.00
_cell.angle_beta   90.00
_cell.angle_gamma   90.00
#
_symmetry.space_group_name_H-M   'P 1'
#
loop_
_entity.id
_entity.type
_entity.pdbx_description
1 polymer ?
#
loop_
_entity_poly.entity_id
_entity_poly.type
_entity_poly.pdbx_seq_one_letter_code
_entity_poly.pdbx_strand_id
1 'polypeptide(L)'
;MIIKDEEFIRVAESVKPDAKKRVVLPKPPVQEGITYHIYSNRIGQIILDPQVTIPASEAWLFNNPDAIASVRRGLADAAQGRVSKVDLDTL
;
A
#
# COMPACT_ATOMS: atom_id res chain seq x y z
N MET A 1 -8.53 -13.38 9.43
CA MET A 1 -8.02 -12.67 10.62
C MET A 1 -7.74 -11.23 10.19
N ILE A 2 -8.23 -10.22 10.91
CA ILE A 2 -8.06 -8.80 10.51
C ILE A 2 -6.65 -8.31 10.85
N ILE A 3 -6.13 -8.72 12.01
CA ILE A 3 -4.78 -8.40 12.46
C ILE A 3 -3.82 -9.42 11.82
N LYS A 4 -2.81 -8.94 11.08
CA LYS A 4 -1.78 -9.78 10.44
C LYS A 4 -0.54 -9.95 11.33
N ASP A 5 -0.31 -8.98 12.22
CA ASP A 5 0.79 -8.90 13.19
C ASP A 5 0.24 -8.23 14.46
N GLU A 6 0.55 -8.80 15.63
CA GLU A 6 0.04 -8.36 16.93
C GLU A 6 0.98 -7.36 17.63
N GLU A 7 2.15 -7.08 17.06
CA GLU A 7 3.10 -6.07 17.58
C GLU A 7 2.63 -4.64 17.21
N PHE A 8 1.76 -4.07 18.05
CA PHE A 8 1.24 -2.72 17.84
C PHE A 8 2.19 -1.64 18.38
N ILE A 9 2.50 -0.67 17.51
CA ILE A 9 3.23 0.54 17.90
C ILE A 9 2.23 1.69 18.11
N ARG A 10 2.34 2.37 19.25
CA ARG A 10 1.54 3.57 19.53
C ARG A 10 2.06 4.75 18.70
N VAL A 11 1.30 5.18 17.69
CA VAL A 11 1.68 6.27 16.76
C VAL A 11 1.24 7.67 17.20
N ALA A 12 0.27 7.77 18.10
CA ALA A 12 -0.24 9.02 18.63
C ALA A 12 -0.80 8.83 20.06
N GLU A 13 -0.79 9.91 20.85
CA GLU A 13 -1.30 9.93 22.22
C GLU A 13 -2.39 10.99 22.35
N SER A 14 -3.50 10.63 23.01
CA SER A 14 -4.59 11.55 23.39
C SER A 14 -5.20 12.38 22.26
N VAL A 15 -5.42 11.78 21.08
CA VAL A 15 -6.10 12.44 19.96
C VAL A 15 -7.60 12.54 20.23
N LYS A 16 -8.13 13.77 20.26
CA LYS A 16 -9.57 14.03 20.37
C LYS A 16 -10.21 14.15 18.99
N PRO A 17 -11.35 13.48 18.72
CA PRO A 17 -12.13 13.77 17.53
C PRO A 17 -12.57 15.23 17.51
N ASP A 18 -12.56 15.83 16.32
CA ASP A 18 -13.11 17.17 16.14
C ASP A 18 -14.66 17.17 16.14
N ALA A 19 -15.27 18.35 15.96
CA ALA A 19 -16.73 18.50 15.91
C ALA A 19 -17.41 17.70 14.78
N LYS A 20 -16.65 17.30 13.75
CA LYS A 20 -17.11 16.45 12.64
C LYS A 20 -16.78 14.97 12.86
N LYS A 21 -16.37 14.60 14.08
CA LYS A 21 -15.96 13.24 14.48
C LYS A 21 -14.73 12.73 13.73
N ARG A 22 -13.86 13.62 13.24
CA ARG A 22 -12.62 13.25 12.54
C ARG A 22 -11.49 13.11 13.53
N VAL A 23 -10.71 12.04 13.42
CA VAL A 23 -9.47 11.82 14.18
C VAL A 23 -8.31 12.20 13.27
N VAL A 24 -7.51 13.19 13.69
CA VAL A 24 -6.33 13.63 12.93
C VAL A 24 -5.16 12.74 13.28
N LEU A 25 -4.53 12.12 12.28
CA LEU A 25 -3.33 11.29 12.46
C LEU A 25 -2.08 12.19 12.34
N PRO A 26 -1.37 12.50 13.44
CA PRO A 26 -0.35 13.55 13.47
C PRO A 26 0.97 13.15 12.80
N LYS A 27 1.26 11.85 12.72
CA LYS A 27 2.42 11.28 12.01
C LYS A 27 1.93 10.11 11.17
N PRO A 28 1.76 10.32 9.86
CA PRO A 28 1.40 9.22 9.01
C PRO A 28 2.63 8.33 8.74
N PRO A 29 2.56 7.00 8.90
CA PRO A 29 3.31 6.08 8.03
C PRO A 29 2.71 6.04 6.60
N VAL A 30 1.86 7.01 6.27
CA VAL A 30 0.87 6.95 5.20
C VAL A 30 1.43 7.66 3.98
N GLN A 31 1.62 6.89 2.92
CA GLN A 31 1.93 7.41 1.59
C GLN A 31 0.68 8.10 1.00
N GLU A 32 0.89 9.07 0.14
CA GLU A 32 -0.19 9.76 -0.57
C GLU A 32 -1.03 8.74 -1.38
N GLY A 33 -2.36 8.92 -1.39
CA GLY A 33 -3.28 8.05 -2.13
C GLY A 33 -3.73 6.76 -1.44
N ILE A 34 -3.34 6.52 -0.17
CA ILE A 34 -3.83 5.37 0.62
C ILE A 34 -5.26 5.62 1.13
N THR A 35 -6.10 4.59 1.06
CA THR A 35 -7.42 4.54 1.73
C THR A 35 -7.37 3.57 2.91
N TYR A 36 -8.40 3.56 3.76
CA TYR A 36 -8.43 2.67 4.92
C TYR A 36 -9.73 1.89 4.99
N HIS A 37 -9.63 0.59 5.20
CA HIS A 37 -10.73 -0.16 5.80
C HIS A 37 -10.75 0.12 7.30
N ILE A 38 -11.94 0.43 7.82
CA ILE A 38 -12.16 0.77 9.22
C ILE A 38 -12.93 -0.37 9.86
N TYR A 39 -12.34 -0.98 10.88
CA TYR A 39 -12.98 -2.04 11.66
C TYR A 39 -13.22 -1.57 13.09
N SER A 40 -14.30 -2.05 13.69
CA SER A 40 -14.56 -1.91 15.12
C SER A 40 -14.81 -3.27 15.74
N ASN A 41 -14.46 -3.44 17.02
CA ASN A 41 -14.73 -4.65 17.77
C ASN A 41 -15.71 -4.38 18.93
N ARG A 42 -16.08 -5.45 19.66
CA ARG A 42 -17.08 -5.39 20.74
C ARG A 42 -16.69 -4.50 21.93
N ILE A 43 -15.40 -4.18 22.08
CA ILE A 43 -14.89 -3.31 23.14
C ILE A 43 -14.71 -1.87 22.67
N GLY A 44 -15.12 -1.54 21.43
CA GLY A 44 -15.05 -0.20 20.86
C GLY A 44 -13.67 0.19 20.30
N GLN A 45 -12.75 -0.75 20.18
CA GLN A 45 -11.45 -0.50 19.59
C GLN A 45 -11.59 -0.37 18.06
N ILE A 46 -10.91 0.62 17.47
CA ILE A 46 -10.91 0.89 16.04
C ILE A 46 -9.57 0.46 15.44
N ILE A 47 -9.63 -0.28 14.33
CA ILE A 47 -8.46 -0.65 13.53
C ILE A 47 -8.57 0.03 12.17
N LEU A 48 -7.49 0.70 11.76
CA LEU A 48 -7.33 1.28 10.43
C LEU A 48 -6.38 0.39 9.63
N ASP A 49 -6.90 -0.33 8.64
CA ASP A 49 -6.11 -1.20 7.76
C ASP A 49 -5.88 -0.52 6.40
N PRO A 50 -4.65 -0.07 6.08
CA PRO A 50 -4.36 0.67 4.86
C PRO A 50 -4.60 -0.17 3.60
N GLN A 51 -5.22 0.44 2.61
CA GLN A 51 -5.54 -0.13 1.30
C GLN A 51 -4.92 0.74 0.20
N VAL A 52 -4.26 0.08 -0.74
CA VAL A 52 -3.82 0.70 -1.99
C VAL A 52 -4.80 0.33 -3.10
N THR A 53 -5.32 1.33 -3.79
CA THR A 53 -6.19 1.10 -4.95
C THR A 53 -5.30 0.86 -6.16
N ILE A 54 -5.44 -0.30 -6.79
CA ILE A 54 -4.78 -0.60 -8.06
C ILE A 54 -5.81 -0.35 -9.17
N PRO A 55 -5.50 0.47 -10.20
CA PRO A 55 -6.37 0.64 -11.35
C PRO A 55 -6.76 -0.71 -11.97
N ALA A 56 -8.00 -0.84 -12.43
CA ALA A 56 -8.47 -2.11 -13.01
C ALA A 56 -7.60 -2.58 -14.19
N SER A 57 -7.07 -1.64 -14.98
CA SER A 57 -6.13 -1.90 -16.08
C SER A 57 -4.77 -2.47 -15.64
N GLU A 58 -4.40 -2.32 -14.37
CA GLU A 58 -3.11 -2.77 -13.81
C GLU A 58 -3.27 -3.97 -12.86
N ALA A 59 -4.48 -4.24 -12.37
CA ALA A 59 -4.77 -5.32 -11.43
C ALA A 59 -4.31 -6.70 -11.94
N TRP A 60 -4.35 -6.94 -13.26
CA TRP A 60 -3.90 -8.20 -13.86
C TRP A 60 -2.42 -8.50 -13.55
N LEU A 61 -1.57 -7.47 -13.48
CA LEU A 61 -0.13 -7.64 -13.26
C LEU A 61 0.12 -8.22 -11.86
N PHE A 62 -0.59 -7.72 -10.85
CA PHE A 62 -0.47 -8.17 -9.47
C PHE A 62 -1.13 -9.53 -9.22
N ASN A 63 -2.07 -9.95 -10.08
CA ASN A 63 -2.68 -11.27 -10.05
C ASN A 63 -1.89 -12.34 -10.80
N ASN A 64 -0.84 -11.98 -11.54
CA ASN A 64 0.03 -12.90 -12.28
C ASN A 64 1.45 -12.91 -11.66
N PRO A 65 1.78 -13.92 -10.83
CA PRO A 65 3.07 -14.00 -10.13
C PRO A 65 4.29 -13.96 -11.07
N ASP A 66 4.18 -14.59 -12.24
CA ASP A 66 5.29 -14.64 -13.21
C ASP A 66 5.51 -13.29 -13.87
N ALA A 67 4.42 -12.60 -14.25
CA ALA A 67 4.49 -11.28 -14.86
C ALA A 67 5.08 -10.25 -13.89
N ILE A 68 4.61 -10.19 -12.63
CA ILE A 68 5.16 -9.24 -11.66
C ILE A 68 6.62 -9.57 -11.31
N ALA A 69 7.01 -10.85 -11.27
CA ALA A 69 8.40 -11.25 -11.05
C ALA A 69 9.30 -10.81 -12.20
N SER A 70 8.83 -10.92 -13.45
CA SER A 70 9.55 -10.45 -14.64
C SER A 70 9.75 -8.94 -14.62
N VAL A 71 8.69 -8.17 -14.34
CA VAL A 71 8.77 -6.70 -14.23
C VAL A 71 9.75 -6.29 -13.13
N ARG A 72 9.68 -6.90 -11.94
CA ARG A 72 10.61 -6.60 -10.83
C ARG A 72 12.06 -6.86 -11.21
N ARG A 73 12.33 -7.94 -11.94
CA ARG A 73 13.67 -8.26 -12.44
C ARG A 73 14.16 -7.19 -13.42
N GLY A 74 13.34 -6.83 -14.40
CA GLY A 74 13.68 -5.79 -15.37
C GLY A 74 13.97 -4.43 -14.72
N LEU A 75 13.19 -4.04 -13.70
CA LEU A 75 13.45 -2.82 -12.92
C LEU A 75 14.78 -2.87 -12.16
N ALA A 76 15.12 -4.02 -11.56
CA ALA A 76 16.40 -4.21 -10.88
C ALA A 76 17.58 -4.20 -11.86
N ASP A 77 17.43 -4.81 -13.03
CA ASP A 77 18.43 -4.79 -14.10
C ASP A 77 18.67 -3.35 -14.61
N ALA A 78 17.59 -2.59 -14.82
CA ALA A 78 17.68 -1.21 -15.26
C ALA A 78 18.38 -0.30 -14.25
N ALA A 79 18.06 -0.45 -12.96
CA ALA A 79 18.73 0.27 -11.88
C ALA A 79 20.24 -0.02 -11.81
N GLN A 80 20.67 -1.21 -12.26
CA GLN A 80 22.08 -1.63 -12.31
C GLN A 80 22.73 -1.36 -13.69
N GLY A 81 22.05 -0.65 -14.59
CA GLY A 81 22.55 -0.30 -15.92
C GLY A 81 22.59 -1.46 -16.91
N ARG A 82 21.99 -2.62 -16.58
CA ARG A 82 21.84 -3.76 -17.50
C ARG A 82 20.68 -3.54 -18.46
N VAL A 83 20.81 -2.54 -19.33
CA VAL A 83 19.84 -2.20 -20.36
C VAL A 83 20.47 -2.32 -21.75
N SER A 84 19.71 -2.81 -22.72
CA SER A 84 20.08 -2.82 -24.12
C SER A 84 19.15 -1.91 -24.91
N LYS A 85 19.70 -1.21 -25.91
CA LYS A 85 18.87 -0.45 -26.84
C LYS A 85 18.11 -1.43 -27.73
N VAL A 86 16.80 -1.25 -27.79
CA VAL A 86 15.92 -2.07 -28.61
C VAL A 86 15.55 -1.27 -29.85
N ASP A 87 15.68 -1.88 -31.02
CA ASP A 87 15.18 -1.34 -32.27
C ASP A 87 13.77 -1.88 -32.52
N LEU A 88 12.78 -0.98 -32.48
CA LEU A 88 11.36 -1.31 -32.59
C LEU A 88 10.97 -1.78 -33.99
N ASP A 89 11.77 -1.44 -35.01
CA ASP A 89 11.53 -1.86 -36.39
C ASP A 89 11.94 -3.33 -36.64
N THR A 90 12.59 -3.95 -35.65
CA THR A 90 13.11 -5.33 -35.71
C THR A 90 12.41 -6.31 -34.79
N LEU A 91 11.31 -5.88 -34.15
CA LEU A 91 10.57 -6.63 -33.13
C LEU A 91 9.36 -7.41 -33.67
#